data_AF-A0A8J5XEA2-F1
#
_entry.id   AF-A0A8J5XEA2-F1
#
_cell.length_a   1.000
_cell.length_b   1.000
_cell.length_c   1.000
_cell.angle_alpha   90.00
_cell.angle_beta   90.00
_cell.angle_gamma   90.00
#
_symmetry.space_group_name_H-M   'P 1'
#
loop_
_entity.id
_entity.type
_entity.pdbx_description
1 polymer ?
#
loop_
_entity_poly.entity_id
_entity_poly.type
_entity_poly.pdbx_seq_one_letter_code
_entity_poly.pdbx_strand_id
1 'polypeptide(L)'
;MAFGRLVLLAVLALADDAGEAAVRSEGACASPEPDACIGRPESRFTLAFGSCHHQAKPAPTLLAAAASAPDVFVFLGDNLYNDVDRWGMPCEPLRCAGRLRTLTSPLLLGLFKLLPLALKRIVYRAFATRLAGGTLSPPSLEGDGAALAAHYAALGAKAEVIALRAAVPLILATWDDHDYGRNDAGAGYAHARESRAEFVKFWRGRDADDAPKPTRGVYASYTLDGGGGRVVRVILLDLRTYRTAPLRPEAVPPAQRAARCAAPDGAASLGEYCTHAPNATATLLGAEQWAWLEAQLRAPADVRLVCSSLAVWSQFHAMEAWSLFPGEQRRLVQLLLRTRADGVVFLSGDVHYAELSVRKPTQPDTGRPDDLYPLYDLASSGLNQDWPVAPANSERLAGPVHEHNWGRVAVDWARRELELEVRDARGAVALRHVVSLDALRFPASARTVGVTVASHSQLPTAGSEGGSGGAAGE
;
A
#
# COMPACT_ATOMS: atom_id res chain seq x y z
N MET A 1 20.38 30.70 -27.69
CA MET A 1 19.74 31.16 -26.43
C MET A 1 18.63 32.20 -26.66
N ALA A 2 17.81 32.07 -27.72
CA ALA A 2 16.71 33.01 -27.97
C ALA A 2 15.31 32.35 -27.96
N PHE A 3 15.24 31.01 -28.06
CA PHE A 3 13.96 30.28 -28.07
C PHE A 3 13.39 30.01 -26.67
N GLY A 4 14.25 29.89 -25.64
CA GLY A 4 13.83 29.63 -24.25
C GLY A 4 13.22 30.84 -23.53
N ARG A 5 13.53 32.07 -23.95
CA ARG A 5 12.95 33.29 -23.39
C ARG A 5 11.53 33.57 -23.91
N LEU A 6 11.21 33.13 -25.13
CA LEU A 6 9.87 33.31 -25.70
C LEU A 6 8.82 32.39 -25.03
N VAL A 7 9.22 31.18 -24.63
CA VAL A 7 8.30 30.24 -23.94
C VAL A 7 8.01 30.69 -22.51
N LEU A 8 8.99 31.27 -21.80
CA LEU A 8 8.77 31.80 -20.45
C LEU A 8 7.87 33.06 -20.45
N LEU A 9 7.99 33.92 -21.48
CA LEU A 9 7.13 35.09 -21.63
C LEU A 9 5.70 34.71 -22.06
N ALA A 10 5.52 33.63 -22.84
CA ALA A 10 4.17 33.14 -23.20
C ALA A 10 3.44 32.50 -22.00
N VAL A 11 4.17 31.86 -21.07
CA VAL A 11 3.58 31.31 -19.84
C VAL A 11 3.22 32.41 -18.83
N LEU A 12 3.98 33.50 -18.79
CA LEU A 12 3.65 34.67 -17.95
C LEU A 12 2.50 35.50 -18.54
N ALA A 13 2.44 35.66 -19.87
CA ALA A 13 1.36 36.41 -20.53
C ALA A 13 0.00 35.69 -20.47
N LEU A 14 -0.04 34.37 -20.33
CA LEU A 14 -1.27 33.61 -20.09
C LEU A 14 -1.73 33.64 -18.63
N ALA A 15 -0.91 34.14 -17.71
CA ALA A 15 -1.29 34.37 -16.31
C ALA A 15 -1.87 35.78 -16.07
N ASP A 16 -1.56 36.75 -16.93
CA ASP A 16 -2.03 38.14 -16.81
C ASP A 16 -3.39 38.40 -17.48
N ASP A 17 -3.89 37.51 -18.34
CA ASP A 17 -5.18 37.70 -19.06
C ASP A 17 -6.38 37.03 -18.37
N ALA A 18 -6.19 36.55 -17.14
CA ALA A 18 -7.28 36.23 -16.22
C ALA A 18 -7.77 37.54 -15.58
N GLY A 19 -8.50 38.33 -16.37
CA GLY A 19 -9.05 39.61 -15.97
C GLY A 19 -9.82 39.56 -14.64
N GLU A 20 -9.43 40.47 -13.75
CA GLU A 20 -10.31 41.38 -13.01
C GLU A 20 -11.79 40.97 -12.90
N ALA A 21 -12.05 39.90 -12.14
CA ALA A 21 -13.30 39.80 -11.41
C ALA A 21 -13.12 40.60 -10.11
N ALA A 22 -13.78 41.76 -10.06
CA ALA A 22 -13.76 42.70 -8.96
C ALA A 22 -13.83 42.01 -7.58
N VAL A 23 -12.72 42.07 -6.84
CA VAL A 23 -12.70 41.83 -5.40
C VAL A 23 -13.43 43.00 -4.76
N ARG A 24 -14.74 42.85 -4.56
CA ARG A 24 -15.46 43.66 -3.57
C ARG A 24 -14.97 43.22 -2.21
N SER A 25 -14.09 44.03 -1.64
CA SER A 25 -13.78 44.04 -0.22
C SER A 25 -15.04 44.41 0.55
N GLU A 26 -15.72 43.41 1.12
CA GLU A 26 -16.64 43.63 2.23
C GLU A 26 -16.24 42.71 3.39
N GLY A 27 -15.99 43.34 4.54
CA GLY A 27 -15.94 42.68 5.84
C GLY A 27 -14.56 42.30 6.35
N ALA A 28 -13.70 43.28 6.64
CA ALA A 28 -12.59 43.07 7.58
C ALA A 28 -13.17 42.77 8.98
N CYS A 29 -13.11 41.53 9.43
CA CYS A 29 -13.36 41.19 10.83
C CYS A 29 -12.12 41.52 11.65
N ALA A 30 -12.19 42.64 12.37
CA ALA A 30 -11.30 42.95 13.48
C ALA A 30 -11.91 42.37 14.77
N SER A 31 -11.41 41.22 15.24
CA SER A 31 -11.57 40.79 16.64
C SER A 31 -10.59 39.67 16.99
N PRO A 32 -9.97 39.67 18.19
CA PRO A 32 -8.95 38.69 18.58
C PRO A 32 -9.58 37.54 19.37
N GLU A 33 -10.02 36.48 18.69
CA GLU A 33 -10.30 35.17 19.32
C GLU A 33 -9.91 34.08 18.31
N PRO A 34 -9.15 33.03 18.71
CA PRO A 34 -8.60 32.05 17.78
C PRO A 34 -9.53 30.83 17.70
N ASP A 35 -10.65 30.92 16.98
CA ASP A 35 -11.39 29.76 16.45
C ASP A 35 -12.58 30.24 15.59
N ALA A 36 -12.37 30.41 14.28
CA ALA A 36 -13.45 30.55 13.30
C ALA A 36 -12.97 30.25 11.86
N CYS A 37 -12.92 28.96 11.54
CA CYS A 37 -13.46 28.31 10.34
C CYS A 37 -13.37 29.01 8.97
N ILE A 38 -12.48 28.50 8.12
CA ILE A 38 -12.82 28.25 6.72
C ILE A 38 -13.88 27.12 6.72
N GLY A 39 -15.09 27.39 6.23
CA GLY A 39 -16.21 26.45 6.32
C GLY A 39 -15.96 25.14 5.57
N ARG A 40 -15.65 24.07 6.33
CA ARG A 40 -15.68 22.67 5.89
C ARG A 40 -17.15 22.27 5.67
N PRO A 41 -17.54 21.57 4.59
CA PRO A 41 -18.76 20.80 4.64
C PRO A 41 -18.53 19.68 5.66
N GLU A 42 -19.06 19.84 6.87
CA GLU A 42 -18.91 18.90 8.00
C GLU A 42 -19.26 17.44 7.66
N SER A 43 -19.92 17.21 6.51
CA SER A 43 -20.45 15.94 6.06
C SER A 43 -19.52 15.09 5.19
N ARG A 44 -18.29 15.52 4.84
CA ARG A 44 -17.40 14.72 3.98
C ARG A 44 -15.93 14.69 4.41
N PHE A 45 -15.32 13.51 4.21
CA PHE A 45 -13.88 13.26 4.31
C PHE A 45 -13.38 12.61 3.01
N THR A 46 -12.20 12.98 2.54
CA THR A 46 -11.61 12.51 1.28
C THR A 46 -10.14 12.16 1.45
N LEU A 47 -9.76 10.98 0.95
CA LEU A 47 -8.38 10.52 0.89
C LEU A 47 -8.06 10.11 -0.54
N ALA A 48 -6.97 10.63 -1.09
CA ALA A 48 -6.39 10.15 -2.33
C ALA A 48 -5.17 9.27 -2.04
N PHE A 49 -4.83 8.35 -2.95
CA PHE A 49 -3.65 7.50 -2.79
C PHE A 49 -3.12 6.97 -4.12
N GLY A 50 -1.92 6.43 -4.10
CA GLY A 50 -1.37 5.64 -5.19
C GLY A 50 0.03 5.10 -4.87
N SER A 51 0.49 4.14 -5.67
CA SER A 51 1.85 3.58 -5.63
C SER A 51 2.51 3.60 -7.02
N CYS A 52 3.76 3.14 -7.07
CA CYS A 52 4.52 2.92 -8.30
C CYS A 52 4.74 4.22 -9.08
N HIS A 53 5.45 5.11 -8.39
CA HIS A 53 5.92 6.38 -8.89
C HIS A 53 7.44 6.37 -9.10
N HIS A 54 7.86 6.44 -10.35
CA HIS A 54 9.24 6.65 -10.74
C HIS A 54 9.57 8.15 -10.81
N GLN A 55 10.51 8.59 -9.98
CA GLN A 55 10.94 9.99 -9.82
C GLN A 55 11.37 10.68 -11.13
N ALA A 56 11.97 9.92 -12.06
CA ALA A 56 12.38 10.42 -13.38
C ALA A 56 11.28 10.47 -14.46
N LYS A 57 10.06 9.97 -14.21
CA LYS A 57 8.95 9.97 -15.19
C LYS A 57 7.94 11.09 -14.88
N PRO A 58 7.29 11.69 -15.89
CA PRO A 58 6.16 12.60 -15.65
C PRO A 58 5.05 11.90 -14.85
N ALA A 59 4.42 12.61 -13.91
CA ALA A 59 3.35 12.07 -13.06
C ALA A 59 2.09 12.96 -13.08
N PRO A 60 1.39 13.08 -14.23
CA PRO A 60 0.18 13.90 -14.33
C PRO A 60 -0.95 13.46 -13.38
N THR A 61 -0.95 12.19 -12.97
CA THR A 61 -1.82 11.64 -11.91
C THR A 61 -1.69 12.40 -10.58
N LEU A 62 -0.47 12.77 -10.17
CA LEU A 62 -0.25 13.53 -8.95
C LEU A 62 -0.79 14.97 -9.05
N LEU A 63 -0.70 15.59 -10.23
CA LEU A 63 -1.33 16.89 -10.48
C LEU A 63 -2.86 16.79 -10.44
N ALA A 64 -3.43 15.74 -11.05
CA ALA A 64 -4.87 15.50 -11.00
C ALA A 64 -5.37 15.21 -9.57
N ALA A 65 -4.61 14.44 -8.80
CA ALA A 65 -4.90 14.18 -7.38
C ALA A 65 -4.81 15.48 -6.57
N ALA A 66 -3.77 16.30 -6.76
CA ALA A 66 -3.64 17.60 -6.11
C ALA A 66 -4.82 18.53 -6.43
N ALA A 67 -5.25 18.59 -7.70
CA ALA A 67 -6.39 19.38 -8.14
C ALA A 67 -7.74 18.93 -7.53
N SER A 68 -7.82 17.69 -7.03
CA SER A 68 -9.01 17.19 -6.32
C SER A 68 -9.09 17.63 -4.85
N ALA A 69 -8.06 18.32 -4.35
CA ALA A 69 -7.95 18.86 -3.00
C ALA A 69 -8.38 17.87 -1.88
N PRO A 70 -7.80 16.65 -1.82
CA PRO A 70 -8.15 15.69 -0.78
C PRO A 70 -7.65 16.16 0.60
N ASP A 71 -8.31 15.71 1.67
CA ASP A 71 -7.85 15.96 3.04
C ASP A 71 -6.49 15.29 3.31
N VAL A 72 -6.29 14.12 2.71
CA VAL A 72 -5.07 13.31 2.84
C VAL A 72 -4.65 12.73 1.50
N PHE A 73 -3.35 12.66 1.25
CA PHE A 73 -2.78 11.82 0.20
C PHE A 73 -1.88 10.74 0.82
N VAL A 74 -2.01 9.49 0.36
CA VAL A 74 -1.15 8.38 0.79
C VAL A 74 -0.31 7.86 -0.37
N PHE A 75 1.00 7.96 -0.21
CA PHE A 75 1.99 7.23 -1.00
C PHE A 75 2.07 5.79 -0.47
N LEU A 76 1.64 4.84 -1.28
CA LEU A 76 1.33 3.48 -0.82
C LEU A 76 2.47 2.48 -1.06
N GLY A 77 3.67 2.96 -1.40
CA GLY A 77 4.81 2.15 -1.78
C GLY A 77 5.29 2.44 -3.20
N ASP A 78 6.50 2.00 -3.52
CA ASP A 78 7.23 2.37 -4.72
C ASP A 78 7.17 3.87 -5.00
N ASN A 79 7.46 4.67 -3.99
CA ASN A 79 7.37 6.13 -4.11
C ASN A 79 8.51 6.69 -4.98
N LEU A 80 9.59 5.91 -5.06
CA LEU A 80 10.70 6.03 -5.99
C LEU A 80 11.16 4.63 -6.42
N TYR A 81 11.92 4.58 -7.51
CA TYR A 81 12.60 3.38 -7.98
C TYR A 81 14.11 3.54 -7.79
N ASN A 82 14.69 2.80 -6.84
CA ASN A 82 16.11 2.94 -6.48
C ASN A 82 17.04 1.92 -7.18
N ASP A 83 16.49 0.77 -7.53
CA ASP A 83 17.17 -0.43 -8.02
C ASP A 83 16.91 -0.70 -9.50
N VAL A 84 16.05 0.10 -10.14
CA VAL A 84 15.86 0.11 -11.59
C VAL A 84 15.91 1.52 -12.17
N ASP A 85 16.36 1.63 -13.42
CA ASP A 85 16.31 2.87 -14.18
C ASP A 85 14.89 3.17 -14.69
N ARG A 86 14.72 4.33 -15.34
CA ARG A 86 13.42 4.77 -15.89
C ARG A 86 12.78 3.82 -16.90
N TRP A 87 13.50 2.82 -17.38
CA TRP A 87 13.04 1.81 -18.32
C TRP A 87 12.75 0.46 -17.66
N GLY A 88 12.87 0.38 -16.33
CA GLY A 88 12.71 -0.87 -15.57
C GLY A 88 13.91 -1.81 -15.72
N MET A 89 15.09 -1.30 -16.11
CA MET A 89 16.32 -2.10 -16.17
C MET A 89 17.09 -1.97 -14.84
N PRO A 90 17.75 -3.04 -14.35
CA PRO A 90 18.54 -2.96 -13.12
C PRO A 90 19.51 -1.78 -13.11
N CYS A 91 19.59 -1.06 -11.99
CA CYS A 91 20.43 0.14 -11.85
C CYS A 91 21.91 -0.24 -11.86
N GLU A 92 22.61 0.14 -12.94
CA GLU A 92 24.06 0.30 -12.92
C GLU A 92 24.42 1.76 -12.58
N PRO A 93 25.50 2.01 -11.82
CA PRO A 93 25.87 3.32 -11.27
C PRO A 93 26.05 4.41 -12.34
N LEU A 94 26.49 4.06 -13.55
CA LEU A 94 26.62 5.03 -14.65
C LEU A 94 25.27 5.41 -15.29
N ARG A 95 24.24 4.56 -15.19
CA ARG A 95 22.90 4.79 -15.76
C ARG A 95 22.05 5.68 -14.85
N CYS A 96 22.02 5.37 -13.56
CA CYS A 96 21.17 6.10 -12.61
C CYS A 96 21.79 7.46 -12.21
N ALA A 97 23.12 7.63 -12.30
CA ALA A 97 23.80 8.93 -12.14
C ALA A 97 23.69 9.90 -13.35
N GLY A 98 22.89 9.57 -14.37
CA GLY A 98 22.64 10.46 -15.52
C GLY A 98 23.85 10.75 -16.43
N ARG A 99 24.97 10.02 -16.31
CA ARG A 99 26.18 10.25 -17.11
C ARG A 99 26.22 9.53 -18.46
N LEU A 100 25.34 8.58 -18.74
CA LEU A 100 25.20 7.98 -20.08
C LEU A 100 24.32 8.85 -20.99
N ARG A 101 24.91 9.93 -21.51
CA ARG A 101 24.39 10.68 -22.68
C ARG A 101 24.92 10.14 -24.02
N THR A 102 25.57 8.99 -24.05
CA THR A 102 26.30 8.55 -25.24
C THR A 102 25.90 7.14 -25.66
N LEU A 103 25.37 7.05 -26.89
CA LEU A 103 25.22 5.86 -27.74
C LEU A 103 23.97 4.99 -27.55
N THR A 104 22.77 5.53 -27.77
CA THR A 104 21.70 4.72 -28.38
C THR A 104 20.85 5.58 -29.31
N SER A 105 20.80 5.21 -30.59
CA SER A 105 19.92 5.84 -31.59
C SER A 105 18.45 5.67 -31.17
N PRO A 106 17.60 6.71 -31.28
CA PRO A 106 16.16 6.63 -30.98
C PRO A 106 15.45 5.49 -31.73
N LEU A 107 15.95 5.16 -32.92
CA LEU A 107 15.39 4.15 -33.81
C LEU A 107 15.61 2.72 -33.27
N LEU A 108 16.82 2.45 -32.78
CA LEU A 108 17.18 1.17 -32.14
C LEU A 108 16.43 0.97 -30.82
N LEU A 109 16.21 2.07 -30.08
CA LEU A 109 15.40 2.04 -28.86
C LEU A 109 13.92 1.77 -29.14
N GLY A 110 13.37 2.34 -30.20
CA GLY A 110 11.99 2.10 -30.64
C GLY A 110 11.75 0.63 -30.99
N LEU A 111 12.68 0.03 -31.74
CA LEU A 111 12.66 -1.40 -32.07
C LEU A 111 12.80 -2.30 -30.83
N PHE A 112 13.64 -1.92 -29.86
CA PHE A 112 13.80 -2.68 -28.61
C PHE A 112 12.53 -2.69 -27.75
N LYS A 113 11.76 -1.59 -27.73
CA LYS A 113 10.50 -1.51 -26.97
C LYS A 113 9.45 -2.52 -27.44
N LEU A 114 9.42 -2.78 -28.75
CA LEU A 114 8.51 -3.72 -29.39
C LEU A 114 8.86 -5.19 -29.14
N LEU A 115 10.02 -5.47 -28.52
CA LEU A 115 10.40 -6.84 -28.21
C LEU A 115 9.58 -7.42 -27.04
N PRO A 116 9.15 -8.68 -27.15
CA PRO A 116 8.63 -9.44 -26.01
C PRO A 116 9.64 -9.48 -24.86
N LEU A 117 9.16 -9.52 -23.61
CA LEU A 117 10.01 -9.51 -22.41
C LEU A 117 11.07 -10.62 -22.41
N ALA A 118 10.72 -11.81 -22.92
CA ALA A 118 11.65 -12.93 -23.09
C ALA A 118 12.83 -12.56 -24.02
N LEU A 119 12.57 -11.83 -25.11
CA LEU A 119 13.61 -11.41 -26.05
C LEU A 119 14.44 -10.25 -25.48
N LYS A 120 13.83 -9.33 -24.74
CA LYS A 120 14.56 -8.28 -23.98
C LYS A 120 15.55 -8.92 -23.00
N ARG A 121 15.14 -9.97 -22.27
CA ARG A 121 15.99 -10.76 -21.36
C ARG A 121 17.15 -11.47 -22.09
N ILE A 122 16.92 -11.99 -23.30
CA ILE A 122 17.97 -12.63 -24.12
C ILE A 122 18.99 -11.59 -24.61
N VAL A 123 18.52 -10.48 -25.17
CA VAL A 123 19.38 -9.38 -25.62
C VAL A 123 20.19 -8.84 -24.44
N TYR A 124 19.58 -8.70 -23.27
CA TYR A 124 20.26 -8.30 -22.04
C TYR A 124 21.34 -9.30 -21.62
N ARG A 125 21.04 -10.60 -21.61
CA ARG A 125 22.03 -11.65 -21.30
C ARG A 125 23.21 -11.63 -22.26
N ALA A 126 22.96 -11.44 -23.56
CA ALA A 126 23.98 -11.33 -24.60
C ALA A 126 24.84 -10.06 -24.46
N PHE A 127 24.22 -8.94 -24.06
CA PHE A 127 24.93 -7.69 -23.81
C PHE A 127 25.78 -7.77 -22.54
N ALA A 128 25.24 -8.37 -21.47
CA ALA A 128 25.94 -8.62 -20.21
C ALA A 128 27.15 -9.57 -20.41
N THR A 129 27.03 -10.61 -21.23
CA THR A 129 28.16 -11.51 -21.55
C THR A 129 29.23 -10.83 -22.41
N ARG A 130 28.87 -9.86 -23.25
CA ARG A 130 29.84 -9.11 -24.07
C ARG A 130 30.62 -8.06 -23.27
N LEU A 131 30.06 -7.57 -22.17
CA LEU A 131 30.75 -6.72 -21.18
C LEU A 131 31.56 -7.53 -20.16
N ALA A 132 31.20 -8.80 -19.93
CA ALA A 132 31.88 -9.72 -19.01
C ALA A 132 33.30 -10.16 -19.44
N GLY A 133 33.83 -9.63 -20.55
CA GLY A 133 35.26 -9.73 -20.90
C GLY A 133 36.17 -8.86 -20.02
N GLY A 134 35.61 -8.01 -19.16
CA GLY A 134 36.33 -7.28 -18.11
C GLY A 134 35.66 -7.51 -16.76
N THR A 135 36.46 -7.76 -15.73
CA THR A 135 36.02 -7.86 -14.32
C THR A 135 35.56 -6.49 -13.81
N LEU A 136 34.37 -6.06 -14.19
CA LEU A 136 33.64 -4.95 -13.58
C LEU A 136 32.16 -5.34 -13.57
N SER A 137 31.74 -6.08 -12.54
CA SER A 137 30.35 -5.95 -12.09
C SER A 137 30.23 -4.50 -11.59
N PRO A 138 29.46 -3.63 -12.25
CA PRO A 138 29.34 -2.26 -11.80
C PRO A 138 28.64 -2.26 -10.43
N PRO A 139 29.06 -1.44 -9.45
CA PRO A 139 28.53 -1.52 -8.10
C PRO A 139 27.03 -1.22 -8.10
N SER A 140 26.18 -2.17 -7.69
CA SER A 140 24.75 -1.92 -7.49
C SER A 140 24.57 -0.69 -6.60
N LEU A 141 23.64 0.22 -6.96
CA LEU A 141 23.23 1.31 -6.05
C LEU A 141 22.45 0.80 -4.82
N GLU A 142 22.22 -0.51 -4.79
CA GLU A 142 21.73 -1.21 -3.64
C GLU A 142 22.62 -1.00 -2.42
N GLY A 143 22.03 -0.57 -1.31
CA GLY A 143 22.76 -0.26 -0.09
C GLY A 143 23.52 1.06 -0.08
N ASP A 144 23.50 1.82 -1.18
CA ASP A 144 24.06 3.17 -1.22
C ASP A 144 23.02 4.19 -0.72
N GLY A 145 23.12 4.51 0.57
CA GLY A 145 22.26 5.52 1.19
C GLY A 145 22.37 6.91 0.55
N ALA A 146 23.50 7.27 -0.07
CA ALA A 146 23.64 8.54 -0.76
C ALA A 146 22.89 8.55 -2.10
N ALA A 147 22.89 7.42 -2.83
CA ALA A 147 22.09 7.27 -4.04
C ALA A 147 20.58 7.34 -3.74
N LEU A 148 20.14 6.64 -2.68
CA LEU A 148 18.74 6.69 -2.24
C LEU A 148 18.35 8.11 -1.80
N ALA A 149 19.21 8.80 -1.04
CA ALA A 149 18.99 10.20 -0.66
C ALA A 149 18.86 11.12 -1.88
N ALA A 150 19.66 10.90 -2.94
CA ALA A 150 19.57 11.66 -4.18
C ALA A 150 18.25 11.39 -4.93
N HIS A 151 17.75 10.16 -4.93
CA HIS A 151 16.44 9.84 -5.51
C HIS A 151 15.29 10.49 -4.74
N TYR A 152 15.35 10.51 -3.41
CA TYR A 152 14.39 11.28 -2.59
C TYR A 152 14.49 12.79 -2.86
N ALA A 153 15.69 13.34 -3.00
CA ALA A 153 15.85 14.75 -3.38
C ALA A 153 15.23 15.05 -4.76
N ALA A 154 15.41 14.16 -5.73
CA ALA A 154 14.78 14.27 -7.05
C ALA A 154 13.24 14.17 -6.97
N LEU A 155 12.71 13.28 -6.14
CA LEU A 155 11.28 13.18 -5.88
C LEU A 155 10.74 14.48 -5.27
N GLY A 156 11.41 15.02 -4.25
CA GLY A 156 11.00 16.27 -3.59
C GLY A 156 11.08 17.51 -4.48
N ALA A 157 12.00 17.53 -5.44
CA ALA A 157 12.16 18.63 -6.40
C ALA A 157 11.18 18.56 -7.59
N LYS A 158 10.41 17.47 -7.71
CA LYS A 158 9.47 17.25 -8.80
C LYS A 158 8.29 18.21 -8.71
N ALA A 159 7.99 18.93 -9.78
CA ALA A 159 6.91 19.93 -9.82
C ALA A 159 5.56 19.33 -9.39
N GLU A 160 5.28 18.09 -9.80
CA GLU A 160 4.06 17.38 -9.45
C GLU A 160 3.96 17.06 -7.94
N VAL A 161 5.08 16.76 -7.28
CA VAL A 161 5.13 16.52 -5.82
C VAL A 161 5.06 17.83 -5.05
N ILE A 162 5.70 18.90 -5.55
CA ILE A 162 5.59 20.24 -4.97
C ILE A 162 4.13 20.72 -5.02
N ALA A 163 3.46 20.57 -6.15
CA ALA A 163 2.05 20.91 -6.31
C ALA A 163 1.15 20.11 -5.35
N LEU A 164 1.40 18.80 -5.22
CA LEU A 164 0.68 17.96 -4.26
C LEU A 164 0.89 18.42 -2.82
N ARG A 165 2.13 18.70 -2.40
CA ARG A 165 2.45 19.22 -1.07
C ARG A 165 1.85 20.59 -0.78
N ALA A 166 1.66 21.42 -1.81
CA ALA A 166 1.01 22.72 -1.67
C ALA A 166 -0.52 22.60 -1.55
N ALA A 167 -1.13 21.61 -2.19
CA ALA A 167 -2.58 21.45 -2.24
C ALA A 167 -3.16 20.56 -1.13
N VAL A 168 -2.40 19.60 -0.62
CA VAL A 168 -2.89 18.56 0.30
C VAL A 168 -2.38 18.83 1.72
N PRO A 169 -3.28 18.99 2.73
CA PRO A 169 -2.88 19.31 4.10
C PRO A 169 -1.99 18.26 4.76
N LEU A 170 -2.21 16.97 4.45
CA LEU A 170 -1.49 15.86 5.04
C LEU A 170 -1.08 14.85 3.96
N ILE A 171 0.23 14.61 3.84
CA ILE A 171 0.79 13.55 2.99
C ILE A 171 1.42 12.49 3.88
N LEU A 172 0.97 11.26 3.68
CA LEU A 172 1.43 10.08 4.39
C LEU A 172 2.16 9.15 3.42
N ALA A 173 3.06 8.32 3.93
CA ALA A 173 3.76 7.33 3.11
C ALA A 173 4.06 6.04 3.88
N THR A 174 3.96 4.92 3.19
CA THR A 174 4.69 3.68 3.49
C THR A 174 5.60 3.33 2.33
N TRP A 175 6.43 2.30 2.48
CA TRP A 175 7.32 1.84 1.41
C TRP A 175 6.82 0.58 0.71
N ASP A 176 7.41 0.32 -0.45
CA ASP A 176 7.51 -1.03 -0.97
C ASP A 176 8.96 -1.40 -1.32
N ASP A 177 9.21 -2.45 -2.10
CA ASP A 177 10.57 -2.97 -2.33
C ASP A 177 11.50 -1.98 -3.01
N HIS A 178 11.01 -1.15 -3.91
CA HIS A 178 11.84 -0.18 -4.61
C HIS A 178 12.29 0.99 -3.72
N ASP A 179 11.48 1.38 -2.72
CA ASP A 179 11.90 2.28 -1.63
C ASP A 179 12.79 1.55 -0.61
N TYR A 180 12.51 0.27 -0.35
CA TYR A 180 13.27 -0.60 0.55
C TYR A 180 14.67 -0.89 0.01
N GLY A 181 14.85 -0.81 -1.31
CA GLY A 181 16.13 -0.70 -1.99
C GLY A 181 16.51 -1.88 -2.89
N ARG A 182 15.65 -2.89 -3.04
CA ARG A 182 15.84 -4.03 -3.96
C ARG A 182 14.51 -4.73 -4.21
N ASN A 183 14.20 -5.00 -5.48
CA ASN A 183 13.08 -5.81 -5.93
C ASN A 183 12.89 -7.09 -5.09
N ASP A 184 11.67 -7.33 -4.65
CA ASP A 184 11.23 -8.47 -3.83
C ASP A 184 12.02 -8.67 -2.52
N ALA A 185 12.76 -7.67 -2.05
CA ALA A 185 13.50 -7.79 -0.80
C ALA A 185 12.56 -7.79 0.43
N GLY A 186 13.07 -8.32 1.54
CA GLY A 186 12.33 -8.46 2.79
C GLY A 186 13.25 -8.50 4.01
N ALA A 187 12.94 -9.32 5.01
CA ALA A 187 13.68 -9.34 6.28
C ALA A 187 15.18 -9.64 6.14
N GLY A 188 15.59 -10.34 5.08
CA GLY A 188 16.99 -10.69 4.81
C GLY A 188 17.82 -9.60 4.11
N TYR A 189 17.24 -8.42 3.84
CA TYR A 189 17.93 -7.34 3.14
C TYR A 189 18.96 -6.64 4.03
N ALA A 190 20.24 -6.70 3.64
CA ALA A 190 21.35 -6.22 4.45
C ALA A 190 21.34 -4.70 4.70
N HIS A 191 20.68 -3.92 3.83
CA HIS A 191 20.72 -2.46 3.86
C HIS A 191 19.38 -1.84 4.28
N ALA A 192 18.49 -2.61 4.91
CA ALA A 192 17.17 -2.16 5.32
C ALA A 192 17.22 -0.96 6.28
N ARG A 193 18.26 -0.89 7.12
CA ARG A 193 18.44 0.19 8.10
C ARG A 193 18.74 1.52 7.41
N GLU A 194 19.61 1.51 6.42
CA GLU A 194 19.98 2.66 5.60
C GLU A 194 18.77 3.15 4.79
N SER A 195 18.05 2.22 4.15
CA SER A 195 16.81 2.55 3.42
C SER A 195 15.77 3.20 4.32
N ARG A 196 15.59 2.65 5.54
CA ARG A 196 14.68 3.21 6.54
C ARG A 196 15.07 4.62 6.96
N ALA A 197 16.36 4.86 7.17
CA ALA A 197 16.85 6.17 7.59
C ALA A 197 16.51 7.26 6.56
N GLU A 198 16.73 6.99 5.27
CA GLU A 198 16.41 7.94 4.20
C GLU A 198 14.90 8.08 3.98
N PHE A 199 14.13 6.98 4.04
CA PHE A 199 12.67 7.01 3.99
C PHE A 199 12.09 7.92 5.09
N VAL A 200 12.49 7.67 6.35
CA VAL A 200 12.00 8.43 7.51
C VAL A 200 12.39 9.90 7.39
N LYS A 201 13.64 10.18 7.04
CA LYS A 201 14.15 11.55 6.85
C LYS A 201 13.36 12.33 5.81
N PHE A 202 13.00 11.71 4.68
CA PHE A 202 12.25 12.38 3.62
C PHE A 202 10.77 12.57 3.98
N TRP A 203 10.10 11.54 4.48
CA TRP A 203 8.65 11.56 4.70
C TRP A 203 8.23 12.14 6.04
N ARG A 204 9.05 11.99 7.08
CA ARG A 204 8.73 12.38 8.47
C ARG A 204 9.58 13.54 8.99
N GLY A 205 10.60 13.98 8.25
CA GLY A 205 11.51 15.06 8.67
C GLY A 205 12.72 14.56 9.46
N ARG A 206 13.67 15.49 9.71
CA ARG A 206 14.94 15.21 10.41
C ARG A 206 14.82 15.10 11.94
N ASP A 207 13.79 15.72 12.51
CA ASP A 207 13.52 15.74 13.96
C ASP A 207 12.47 14.68 14.31
N ALA A 208 12.80 13.41 14.06
CA ALA A 208 11.90 12.27 14.32
C ALA A 208 11.72 11.95 15.82
N ASP A 209 11.85 12.95 16.70
CA ASP A 209 11.59 12.81 18.13
C ASP A 209 10.07 12.83 18.44
N ASP A 210 9.25 13.47 17.59
CA ASP A 210 7.78 13.40 17.63
C ASP A 210 7.18 12.26 16.77
N ALA A 211 8.03 11.53 16.04
CA ALA A 211 7.58 10.36 15.28
C ALA A 211 7.20 9.21 16.24
N PRO A 212 6.22 8.35 15.89
CA PRO A 212 5.93 7.14 16.66
C PRO A 212 7.23 6.39 16.98
N LYS A 213 7.39 5.99 18.26
CA LYS A 213 8.61 5.35 18.83
C LYS A 213 9.33 4.46 17.81
N PRO A 214 10.68 4.39 17.80
CA PRO A 214 11.42 3.66 16.78
C PRO A 214 10.97 2.20 16.69
N THR A 215 10.12 1.91 15.71
CA THR A 215 9.81 0.55 15.28
C THR A 215 10.91 0.11 14.32
N ARG A 216 11.16 -1.20 14.20
CA ARG A 216 12.17 -1.69 13.26
C ARG A 216 11.83 -1.36 11.80
N GLY A 217 10.56 -1.12 11.50
CA GLY A 217 10.03 -0.77 10.18
C GLY A 217 9.49 0.66 10.05
N VAL A 218 8.62 0.89 9.07
CA VAL A 218 8.02 2.22 8.77
C VAL A 218 6.49 2.26 8.92
N TYR A 219 5.88 1.23 9.52
CA TYR A 219 4.44 1.25 9.78
C TYR A 219 4.05 2.37 10.76
N ALA A 220 2.83 2.89 10.60
CA ALA A 220 2.32 4.01 11.37
C ALA A 220 0.79 4.04 11.35
N SER A 221 0.18 4.78 12.27
CA SER A 221 -1.27 4.93 12.37
C SER A 221 -1.59 6.38 12.68
N TYR A 222 -2.61 6.93 12.00
CA TYR A 222 -3.04 8.31 12.13
C TYR A 222 -4.53 8.34 12.45
N THR A 223 -4.89 9.09 13.49
CA THR A 223 -6.28 9.32 13.87
C THR A 223 -6.66 10.70 13.39
N LEU A 224 -7.62 10.77 12.47
CA LEU A 224 -8.00 11.98 11.77
C LEU A 224 -9.45 12.35 12.10
N ASP A 225 -9.71 13.65 12.16
CA ASP A 225 -11.07 14.17 12.22
C ASP A 225 -11.75 13.99 10.85
N GLY A 226 -12.72 13.08 10.80
CA GLY A 226 -13.54 12.83 9.63
C GLY A 226 -14.59 13.91 9.37
N GLY A 227 -14.86 14.79 10.34
CA GLY A 227 -15.96 15.75 10.30
C GLY A 227 -17.17 15.26 11.10
N GLY A 228 -17.93 16.20 11.68
CA GLY A 228 -19.14 15.87 12.47
C GLY A 228 -18.86 14.99 13.69
N GLY A 229 -17.67 15.09 14.28
CA GLY A 229 -17.23 14.27 15.42
C GLY A 229 -16.89 12.81 15.08
N ARG A 230 -16.79 12.47 13.79
CA ARG A 230 -16.44 11.12 13.31
C ARG A 230 -14.94 10.94 13.20
N VAL A 231 -14.49 9.72 13.43
CA VAL A 231 -13.06 9.37 13.41
C VAL A 231 -12.75 8.51 12.21
N VAL A 232 -11.81 8.97 11.39
CA VAL A 232 -11.17 8.16 10.34
C VAL A 232 -9.78 7.78 10.83
N ARG A 233 -9.45 6.48 10.79
CA ARG A 233 -8.11 6.00 11.10
C ARG A 233 -7.42 5.49 9.84
N VAL A 234 -6.25 6.04 9.54
CA VAL A 234 -5.39 5.56 8.44
C VAL A 234 -4.27 4.71 9.05
N ILE A 235 -4.18 3.45 8.65
CA ILE A 235 -3.23 2.46 9.18
C ILE A 235 -2.27 2.08 8.05
N LEU A 236 -1.01 2.50 8.15
CA LEU A 236 0.03 2.18 7.19
C LEU A 236 0.77 0.91 7.61
N LEU A 237 0.66 -0.15 6.80
CA LEU A 237 1.42 -1.38 6.99
C LEU A 237 2.81 -1.27 6.34
N ASP A 238 3.71 -2.12 6.80
CA ASP A 238 5.07 -2.32 6.29
C ASP A 238 5.19 -3.80 5.97
N LEU A 239 5.32 -4.13 4.69
CA LEU A 239 5.36 -5.51 4.21
C LEU A 239 6.77 -5.98 3.83
N ARG A 240 7.82 -5.24 4.24
CA ARG A 240 9.20 -5.51 3.85
C ARG A 240 10.06 -5.89 5.06
N THR A 241 9.99 -5.12 6.15
CA THR A 241 10.87 -5.28 7.33
C THR A 241 10.92 -6.69 7.92
N TYR A 242 9.75 -7.35 7.98
CA TYR A 242 9.59 -8.63 8.66
C TYR A 242 9.33 -9.78 7.69
N ARG A 243 9.25 -9.48 6.39
CA ARG A 243 8.76 -10.43 5.41
C ARG A 243 9.72 -11.57 5.17
N THR A 244 9.20 -12.79 5.30
CA THR A 244 9.87 -14.02 4.88
C THR A 244 9.97 -14.06 3.37
N ALA A 245 11.10 -14.52 2.81
CA ALA A 245 11.29 -14.57 1.37
C ALA A 245 10.17 -15.37 0.65
N PRO A 246 9.64 -14.87 -0.48
CA PRO A 246 8.80 -15.67 -1.37
C PRO A 246 9.50 -16.96 -1.81
N LEU A 247 8.72 -18.02 -2.03
CA LEU A 247 9.27 -19.30 -2.49
C LEU A 247 9.31 -19.35 -4.00
N ARG A 248 10.40 -19.86 -4.56
CA ARG A 248 10.47 -20.29 -5.96
C ARG A 248 10.18 -21.80 -6.07
N PRO A 249 9.80 -22.32 -7.25
CA PRO A 249 9.48 -23.73 -7.44
C PRO A 249 10.56 -24.70 -6.94
N GLU A 250 11.84 -24.31 -7.02
CA GLU A 250 12.97 -25.12 -6.57
C GLU A 250 12.95 -25.35 -5.05
N ALA A 251 12.43 -24.40 -4.28
CA ALA A 251 12.29 -24.47 -2.83
C ALA A 251 11.04 -25.24 -2.37
N VAL A 252 10.18 -25.65 -3.32
CA VAL A 252 8.94 -26.39 -3.04
C VAL A 252 9.14 -27.88 -3.39
N PRO A 253 8.78 -28.82 -2.50
CA PRO A 253 8.83 -30.25 -2.79
C PRO A 253 8.08 -30.59 -4.09
N PRO A 254 8.64 -31.43 -4.98
CA PRO A 254 8.03 -31.71 -6.29
C PRO A 254 6.56 -32.12 -6.21
N ALA A 255 6.19 -32.94 -5.22
CA ALA A 255 4.82 -33.40 -5.01
C ALA A 255 3.82 -32.28 -4.65
N GLN A 256 4.29 -31.10 -4.22
CA GLN A 256 3.45 -29.97 -3.81
C GLN A 256 3.41 -28.83 -4.84
N ARG A 257 4.25 -28.85 -5.88
CA ARG A 257 4.41 -27.73 -6.82
C ARG A 257 3.12 -27.39 -7.56
N ALA A 258 2.38 -28.41 -8.01
CA ALA A 258 1.11 -28.20 -8.71
C ALA A 258 0.10 -27.43 -7.84
N ALA A 259 0.03 -27.73 -6.54
CA ALA A 259 -0.91 -27.09 -5.64
C ALA A 259 -0.45 -25.69 -5.15
N ARG A 260 0.86 -25.41 -5.18
CA ARG A 260 1.44 -24.19 -4.56
C ARG A 260 1.96 -23.17 -5.55
N CYS A 261 2.22 -23.56 -6.80
CA CYS A 261 2.86 -22.70 -7.80
C CYS A 261 1.96 -22.41 -9.02
N ALA A 262 0.83 -23.11 -9.15
CA ALA A 262 -0.10 -22.92 -10.25
C ALA A 262 -1.27 -21.99 -9.85
N ALA A 263 -1.75 -21.19 -10.79
CA ALA A 263 -2.96 -20.41 -10.59
C ALA A 263 -4.17 -21.34 -10.35
N PRO A 264 -5.12 -21.01 -9.45
CA PRO A 264 -6.18 -21.93 -9.03
C PRO A 264 -7.19 -22.30 -10.13
N ASP A 265 -7.27 -21.51 -11.19
CA ASP A 265 -8.15 -21.67 -12.35
C ASP A 265 -7.43 -22.26 -13.58
N GLY A 266 -6.19 -22.71 -13.42
CA GLY A 266 -5.37 -23.20 -14.52
C GLY A 266 -4.86 -22.07 -15.44
N ALA A 267 -5.05 -20.80 -15.08
CA ALA A 267 -4.43 -19.69 -15.79
C ALA A 267 -2.90 -19.80 -15.75
N ALA A 268 -2.25 -19.21 -16.76
CA ALA A 268 -0.81 -19.11 -16.76
C ALA A 268 -0.35 -18.24 -15.58
N SER A 269 0.50 -18.79 -14.72
CA SER A 269 1.22 -18.02 -13.69
C SER A 269 2.03 -16.92 -14.38
N LEU A 270 1.76 -15.65 -14.03
CA LEU A 270 2.48 -14.51 -14.60
C LEU A 270 3.84 -14.27 -13.90
N GLY A 271 3.92 -14.63 -12.63
CA GLY A 271 5.15 -14.56 -11.85
C GLY A 271 5.83 -15.91 -11.63
N GLU A 272 6.86 -15.89 -10.78
CA GLU A 272 7.78 -17.00 -10.55
C GLU A 272 7.71 -17.57 -9.13
N TYR A 273 6.74 -17.12 -8.32
CA TYR A 273 6.61 -17.53 -6.94
C TYR A 273 5.57 -18.63 -6.71
N CYS A 274 5.74 -19.31 -5.59
CA CYS A 274 4.80 -20.27 -5.03
C CYS A 274 4.34 -19.80 -3.65
N THR A 275 3.16 -20.23 -3.24
CA THR A 275 2.63 -19.96 -1.91
C THR A 275 3.42 -20.69 -0.83
N HIS A 276 3.55 -20.07 0.34
CA HIS A 276 3.90 -20.76 1.58
C HIS A 276 2.79 -21.73 1.98
N ALA A 277 3.14 -22.80 2.72
CA ALA A 277 2.11 -23.70 3.24
C ALA A 277 1.19 -22.93 4.22
N PRO A 278 -0.13 -23.20 4.27
CA PRO A 278 -1.05 -22.45 5.14
C PRO A 278 -0.72 -22.48 6.64
N ASN A 279 0.04 -23.49 7.08
CA ASN A 279 0.51 -23.68 8.46
C ASN A 279 2.01 -23.36 8.64
N ALA A 280 2.67 -22.78 7.64
CA ALA A 280 4.06 -22.36 7.75
C ALA A 280 4.19 -21.18 8.74
N THR A 281 5.39 -21.03 9.30
CA THR A 281 5.78 -19.87 10.14
C THR A 281 6.17 -18.64 9.32
N ALA A 282 6.03 -18.69 7.99
CA ALA A 282 6.30 -17.57 7.10
C ALA A 282 5.38 -16.39 7.42
N THR A 283 5.93 -15.18 7.41
CA THR A 283 5.22 -13.98 7.83
C THR A 283 5.49 -12.81 6.89
N LEU A 284 4.49 -11.91 6.76
CA LEU A 284 4.60 -10.60 6.15
C LEU A 284 4.93 -9.55 7.22
N LEU A 285 4.09 -9.49 8.28
CA LEU A 285 4.14 -8.40 9.27
C LEU A 285 5.09 -8.68 10.43
N GLY A 286 5.39 -9.94 10.72
CA GLY A 286 6.12 -10.32 11.94
C GLY A 286 5.32 -10.12 13.22
N ALA A 287 5.76 -10.73 14.31
CA ALA A 287 5.02 -10.76 15.56
C ALA A 287 4.79 -9.36 16.17
N GLU A 288 5.80 -8.48 16.06
CA GLU A 288 5.75 -7.10 16.58
C GLU A 288 4.64 -6.28 15.92
N GLN A 289 4.63 -6.22 14.59
CA GLN A 289 3.64 -5.43 13.86
C GLN A 289 2.25 -6.07 13.92
N TRP A 290 2.13 -7.39 13.99
CA TRP A 290 0.84 -8.05 14.23
C TRP A 290 0.21 -7.63 15.57
N ALA A 291 1.00 -7.61 16.64
CA ALA A 291 0.53 -7.14 17.95
C ALA A 291 0.16 -5.65 17.92
N TRP A 292 0.95 -4.84 17.20
CA TRP A 292 0.65 -3.43 16.99
C TRP A 292 -0.65 -3.21 16.20
N LEU A 293 -0.86 -3.94 15.09
CA LEU A 293 -2.05 -3.84 14.24
C LEU A 293 -3.30 -4.22 15.03
N GLU A 294 -3.21 -5.25 15.87
CA GLU A 294 -4.28 -5.64 16.76
C GLU A 294 -4.69 -4.50 17.72
N ALA A 295 -3.72 -3.76 18.27
CA ALA A 295 -4.01 -2.58 19.08
C ALA A 295 -4.67 -1.46 18.26
N GLN A 296 -4.23 -1.22 17.01
CA GLN A 296 -4.83 -0.21 16.14
C GLN A 296 -6.28 -0.54 15.75
N LEU A 297 -6.58 -1.82 15.53
CA LEU A 297 -7.92 -2.29 15.19
C LEU A 297 -8.89 -2.19 16.38
N ARG A 298 -8.41 -2.36 17.62
CA ARG A 298 -9.20 -2.15 18.84
C ARG A 298 -9.51 -0.69 19.14
N ALA A 299 -8.65 0.23 18.72
CA ALA A 299 -8.87 1.65 18.97
C ALA A 299 -10.15 2.14 18.26
N PRO A 300 -11.03 2.93 18.92
CA PRO A 300 -12.29 3.40 18.33
C PRO A 300 -12.08 4.20 17.04
N ALA A 301 -12.89 3.92 16.01
CA ALA A 301 -12.96 4.66 14.74
C ALA A 301 -14.25 4.30 14.01
N ASP A 302 -14.77 5.23 13.21
CA ASP A 302 -15.93 5.03 12.35
C ASP A 302 -15.55 4.35 11.03
N VAL A 303 -14.40 4.73 10.47
CA VAL A 303 -13.79 4.13 9.27
C VAL A 303 -12.30 3.90 9.52
N ARG A 304 -11.79 2.75 9.05
CA ARG A 304 -10.38 2.35 9.12
C ARG A 304 -9.88 2.05 7.72
N LEU A 305 -8.96 2.86 7.22
CA LEU A 305 -8.31 2.69 5.92
C LEU A 305 -6.96 2.02 6.14
N VAL A 306 -6.89 0.72 5.86
CA VAL A 306 -5.68 -0.10 6.02
C VAL A 306 -4.89 -0.09 4.71
N CYS A 307 -3.77 0.60 4.71
CA CYS A 307 -2.90 0.79 3.56
C CYS A 307 -1.83 -0.30 3.54
N SER A 308 -1.80 -1.07 2.45
CA SER A 308 -0.94 -2.24 2.24
C SER A 308 -0.18 -2.07 0.95
N SER A 309 1.15 -2.13 0.93
CA SER A 309 1.89 -1.93 -0.34
C SER A 309 1.59 -3.01 -1.38
N LEU A 310 1.27 -4.23 -0.94
CA LEU A 310 0.87 -5.35 -1.77
C LEU A 310 -0.65 -5.57 -1.76
N ALA A 311 -1.19 -6.11 -2.84
CA ALA A 311 -2.60 -6.53 -2.94
C ALA A 311 -2.97 -7.53 -1.82
N VAL A 312 -4.06 -7.26 -1.10
CA VAL A 312 -4.47 -8.00 0.11
C VAL A 312 -5.37 -9.17 -0.26
N TRP A 313 -6.36 -8.93 -1.12
CA TRP A 313 -7.39 -9.92 -1.47
C TRP A 313 -7.31 -10.45 -2.89
N SER A 314 -6.27 -10.11 -3.67
CA SER A 314 -6.11 -10.72 -4.99
C SER A 314 -5.94 -12.24 -4.89
N GLN A 315 -6.50 -12.97 -5.86
CA GLN A 315 -6.22 -14.38 -6.06
C GLN A 315 -4.73 -14.61 -6.31
N PHE A 316 -4.21 -15.80 -6.00
CA PHE A 316 -2.83 -16.16 -6.30
C PHE A 316 -2.52 -16.07 -7.80
N HIS A 317 -1.46 -15.34 -8.13
CA HIS A 317 -0.98 -15.12 -9.50
C HIS A 317 0.54 -15.27 -9.67
N ALA A 318 1.21 -15.88 -8.68
CA ALA A 318 2.66 -16.12 -8.64
C ALA A 318 3.56 -14.86 -8.62
N MET A 319 3.00 -13.66 -8.44
CA MET A 319 3.74 -12.41 -8.17
C MET A 319 3.58 -12.03 -6.69
N GLU A 320 4.23 -10.95 -6.26
CA GLU A 320 4.11 -10.47 -4.88
C GLU A 320 2.67 -10.10 -4.55
N ALA A 321 2.15 -10.66 -3.46
CA ALA A 321 0.81 -10.42 -2.96
C ALA A 321 0.67 -11.10 -1.59
N TRP A 322 -0.36 -10.72 -0.83
CA TRP A 322 -0.73 -11.44 0.39
C TRP A 322 -1.07 -12.92 0.14
N SER A 323 -1.52 -13.26 -1.07
CA SER A 323 -1.85 -14.64 -1.47
C SER A 323 -0.65 -15.59 -1.50
N LEU A 324 0.60 -15.07 -1.52
CA LEU A 324 1.80 -15.88 -1.28
C LEU A 324 1.90 -16.39 0.17
N PHE A 325 1.18 -15.75 1.10
CA PHE A 325 1.19 -16.02 2.54
C PHE A 325 -0.23 -16.34 3.04
N PRO A 326 -0.82 -17.48 2.63
CA PRO A 326 -2.20 -17.81 2.99
C PRO A 326 -2.45 -17.89 4.51
N GLY A 327 -1.42 -18.23 5.29
CA GLY A 327 -1.47 -18.18 6.76
C GLY A 327 -1.66 -16.77 7.30
N GLU A 328 -1.05 -15.75 6.69
CA GLU A 328 -1.16 -14.34 7.08
C GLU A 328 -2.52 -13.75 6.67
N GLN A 329 -3.04 -14.09 5.47
CA GLN A 329 -4.42 -13.73 5.08
C GLN A 329 -5.44 -14.28 6.07
N ARG A 330 -5.32 -15.57 6.43
CA ARG A 330 -6.17 -16.19 7.45
C ARG A 330 -6.04 -15.48 8.80
N ARG A 331 -4.81 -15.15 9.21
CA ARG A 331 -4.55 -14.44 10.47
C ARG A 331 -5.19 -13.05 10.48
N LEU A 332 -5.19 -12.33 9.35
CA LEU A 332 -5.85 -11.04 9.20
C LEU A 332 -7.36 -11.15 9.42
N VAL A 333 -8.01 -12.12 8.75
CA VAL A 333 -9.45 -12.39 8.94
C VAL A 333 -9.76 -12.71 10.41
N GLN A 334 -8.97 -13.60 11.02
CA GLN A 334 -9.14 -13.96 12.43
C GLN A 334 -8.92 -12.77 13.37
N LEU A 335 -8.01 -11.86 13.04
CA LEU A 335 -7.80 -10.64 13.81
C LEU A 335 -9.00 -9.69 13.72
N LEU A 336 -9.58 -9.51 12.53
CA LEU A 336 -10.80 -8.71 12.35
C LEU A 336 -11.97 -9.29 13.16
N LEU A 337 -12.18 -10.61 13.08
CA LEU A 337 -13.20 -11.32 13.86
C LEU A 337 -13.02 -11.12 15.37
N ARG A 338 -11.79 -11.27 15.88
CA ARG A 338 -11.51 -11.12 17.32
C ARG A 338 -11.61 -9.68 17.82
N THR A 339 -11.18 -8.71 17.02
CA THR A 339 -11.21 -7.29 17.40
C THR A 339 -12.58 -6.65 17.18
N ARG A 340 -13.46 -7.30 16.39
CA ARG A 340 -14.75 -6.74 15.98
C ARG A 340 -14.60 -5.35 15.36
N ALA A 341 -13.51 -5.15 14.62
CA ALA A 341 -13.21 -3.87 14.00
C ALA A 341 -14.17 -3.59 12.84
N ASP A 342 -15.16 -2.74 13.08
CA ASP A 342 -16.06 -2.21 12.04
C ASP A 342 -15.32 -1.26 11.08
N GLY A 343 -15.89 -1.04 9.89
CA GLY A 343 -15.50 0.03 8.98
C GLY A 343 -14.13 -0.14 8.32
N VAL A 344 -13.60 -1.37 8.23
CA VAL A 344 -12.29 -1.64 7.63
C VAL A 344 -12.39 -1.74 6.11
N VAL A 345 -11.57 -0.94 5.42
CA VAL A 345 -11.37 -0.99 3.97
C VAL A 345 -9.87 -1.02 3.70
N PHE A 346 -9.43 -1.83 2.74
CA PHE A 346 -8.03 -1.94 2.34
C PHE A 346 -7.76 -1.09 1.10
N LEU A 347 -6.58 -0.48 1.08
CA LEU A 347 -6.02 0.23 -0.07
C LEU A 347 -4.68 -0.43 -0.41
N SER A 348 -4.46 -0.78 -1.69
CA SER A 348 -3.28 -1.55 -2.11
C SER A 348 -2.56 -1.01 -3.36
N GLY A 349 -1.32 -1.49 -3.56
CA GLY A 349 -0.36 -1.02 -4.57
C GLY A 349 0.33 -2.13 -5.36
N ASP A 350 1.60 -1.94 -5.73
CA ASP A 350 2.55 -2.87 -6.39
C ASP A 350 2.21 -3.29 -7.84
N VAL A 351 0.95 -3.60 -8.12
CA VAL A 351 0.56 -4.30 -9.35
C VAL A 351 0.60 -3.51 -10.67
N HIS A 352 0.97 -2.22 -10.67
CA HIS A 352 1.06 -1.36 -11.86
C HIS A 352 -0.25 -1.15 -12.66
N TYR A 353 -1.38 -1.51 -12.08
CA TYR A 353 -2.73 -1.25 -12.59
C TYR A 353 -3.67 -0.96 -11.41
N ALA A 354 -4.95 -0.70 -11.68
CA ALA A 354 -5.96 -0.54 -10.64
C ALA A 354 -7.06 -1.60 -10.74
N GLU A 355 -7.59 -2.02 -9.59
CA GLU A 355 -8.77 -2.89 -9.52
C GLU A 355 -9.45 -2.75 -8.16
N LEU A 356 -10.70 -3.20 -8.09
CA LEU A 356 -11.40 -3.38 -6.82
C LEU A 356 -11.63 -4.87 -6.59
N SER A 357 -11.04 -5.41 -5.52
CA SER A 357 -11.26 -6.78 -5.06
C SER A 357 -12.19 -6.81 -3.84
N VAL A 358 -13.00 -7.85 -3.71
CA VAL A 358 -13.90 -8.05 -2.56
C VAL A 358 -13.87 -9.49 -2.09
N ARG A 359 -13.26 -9.70 -0.91
CA ARG A 359 -13.29 -11.00 -0.24
C ARG A 359 -14.58 -11.18 0.53
N LYS A 360 -15.36 -12.20 0.14
CA LYS A 360 -16.62 -12.55 0.83
C LYS A 360 -16.39 -13.55 1.97
N PRO A 361 -16.92 -13.29 3.18
CA PRO A 361 -16.77 -14.15 4.36
C PRO A 361 -17.35 -15.56 4.25
N THR A 362 -18.25 -15.79 3.29
CA THR A 362 -18.87 -17.10 3.02
C THR A 362 -17.93 -18.07 2.29
N GLN A 363 -16.68 -17.69 2.03
CA GLN A 363 -15.70 -18.58 1.43
C GLN A 363 -15.19 -19.62 2.46
N PRO A 364 -14.86 -20.85 2.04
CA PRO A 364 -14.63 -22.00 2.94
C PRO A 364 -13.50 -21.84 3.96
N ASP A 365 -12.62 -20.86 3.81
CA ASP A 365 -11.42 -20.69 4.63
C ASP A 365 -11.64 -19.94 5.95
N THR A 366 -12.84 -19.37 6.16
CA THR A 366 -13.23 -18.69 7.41
C THR A 366 -13.83 -19.64 8.45
N GLY A 367 -14.27 -20.84 8.03
CA GLY A 367 -14.85 -21.86 8.90
C GLY A 367 -16.15 -21.44 9.61
N ARG A 368 -16.79 -20.33 9.22
CA ARG A 368 -18.07 -19.85 9.79
C ARG A 368 -18.90 -19.10 8.74
N PRO A 369 -20.22 -19.33 8.64
CA PRO A 369 -21.09 -18.48 7.86
C PRO A 369 -21.38 -17.16 8.61
N ASP A 370 -21.47 -16.06 7.87
CA ASP A 370 -22.15 -14.79 8.20
C ASP A 370 -21.58 -13.85 9.29
N ASP A 371 -20.49 -14.19 9.99
CA ASP A 371 -20.01 -13.37 11.13
C ASP A 371 -19.15 -12.15 10.76
N LEU A 372 -18.75 -11.96 9.50
CA LEU A 372 -17.92 -10.83 9.04
C LEU A 372 -18.61 -10.14 7.86
N TYR A 373 -18.29 -8.86 7.63
CA TYR A 373 -18.76 -8.12 6.44
C TYR A 373 -17.80 -8.28 5.25
N PRO A 374 -18.21 -7.99 4.00
CA PRO A 374 -17.33 -8.06 2.84
C PRO A 374 -16.08 -7.18 2.99
N LEU A 375 -14.91 -7.73 2.67
CA LEU A 375 -13.64 -7.02 2.80
C LEU A 375 -13.23 -6.46 1.44
N TYR A 376 -13.33 -5.14 1.30
CA TYR A 376 -12.95 -4.41 0.08
C TYR A 376 -11.46 -4.08 0.08
N ASP A 377 -10.81 -4.27 -1.07
CA ASP A 377 -9.43 -3.89 -1.34
C ASP A 377 -9.36 -3.15 -2.68
N LEU A 378 -9.16 -1.82 -2.61
CA LEU A 378 -9.02 -0.96 -3.77
C LEU A 378 -7.54 -0.78 -4.08
N ALA A 379 -7.07 -1.44 -5.14
CA ALA A 379 -5.71 -1.30 -5.64
C ALA A 379 -5.63 -0.11 -6.59
N SER A 380 -4.64 0.77 -6.41
CA SER A 380 -4.29 1.82 -7.37
C SER A 380 -2.77 1.99 -7.43
N SER A 381 -2.20 1.39 -8.46
CA SER A 381 -0.75 1.20 -8.56
C SER A 381 -0.15 1.78 -9.83
N GLY A 382 -0.83 2.74 -10.48
CA GLY A 382 -0.41 3.27 -11.78
C GLY A 382 0.01 4.74 -11.76
N LEU A 383 0.69 5.26 -10.73
CA LEU A 383 0.96 6.69 -10.66
C LEU A 383 1.71 7.19 -11.91
N ASN A 384 2.79 6.51 -12.31
CA ASN A 384 3.43 6.73 -13.61
C ASN A 384 4.17 5.48 -14.15
N GLN A 385 3.77 4.33 -13.63
CA GLN A 385 4.14 3.01 -14.09
C GLN A 385 2.89 2.33 -14.62
N ASP A 386 3.07 1.43 -15.57
CA ASP A 386 2.01 0.65 -16.17
C ASP A 386 2.44 -0.81 -16.31
N TRP A 387 1.44 -1.68 -16.30
CA TRP A 387 1.64 -3.08 -16.63
C TRP A 387 0.52 -3.58 -17.53
N PRO A 388 0.85 -4.18 -18.68
CA PRO A 388 -0.12 -4.46 -19.72
C PRO A 388 -1.01 -5.66 -19.43
N VAL A 389 -0.73 -6.45 -18.39
CA VAL A 389 -1.42 -7.73 -18.12
C VAL A 389 -1.83 -7.84 -16.66
N ALA A 390 -3.13 -7.77 -16.39
CA ALA A 390 -3.65 -8.08 -15.07
C ALA A 390 -3.92 -9.59 -14.98
N PRO A 391 -3.42 -10.29 -13.94
CA PRO A 391 -3.73 -11.70 -13.73
C PRO A 391 -5.22 -11.95 -13.53
N ALA A 392 -5.63 -13.21 -13.68
CA ALA A 392 -6.94 -13.65 -13.22
C ALA A 392 -7.06 -13.41 -11.71
N ASN A 393 -8.22 -12.92 -11.29
CA ASN A 393 -8.52 -12.66 -9.89
C ASN A 393 -9.99 -12.94 -9.62
N SER A 394 -10.29 -14.08 -9.00
CA SER A 394 -11.64 -14.49 -8.61
C SER A 394 -12.32 -13.54 -7.62
N GLU A 395 -11.54 -12.70 -6.92
CA GLU A 395 -12.06 -11.70 -5.98
C GLU A 395 -12.31 -10.34 -6.66
N ARG A 396 -11.92 -10.16 -7.93
CA ARG A 396 -12.08 -8.89 -8.65
C ARG A 396 -13.57 -8.59 -8.86
N LEU A 397 -14.03 -7.50 -8.27
CA LEU A 397 -15.36 -6.95 -8.47
C LEU A 397 -15.40 -5.97 -9.66
N ALA A 398 -14.35 -5.16 -9.85
CA ALA A 398 -14.27 -4.19 -10.94
C ALA A 398 -12.82 -3.91 -11.38
N GLY A 399 -12.66 -3.43 -12.60
CA GLY A 399 -11.36 -3.28 -13.28
C GLY A 399 -11.03 -4.48 -14.18
N PRO A 400 -9.76 -4.65 -14.62
CA PRO A 400 -8.61 -3.79 -14.31
C PRO A 400 -8.65 -2.45 -15.07
N VAL A 401 -7.94 -1.45 -14.55
CA VAL A 401 -7.63 -0.18 -15.23
C VAL A 401 -6.11 -0.13 -15.44
N HIS A 402 -5.66 -0.17 -16.69
CA HIS A 402 -4.23 -0.27 -17.03
C HIS A 402 -3.57 1.09 -17.25
N GLU A 403 -4.36 2.11 -17.56
CA GLU A 403 -3.89 3.47 -17.71
C GLU A 403 -3.34 4.02 -16.39
N HIS A 404 -2.46 5.01 -16.49
CA HIS A 404 -1.98 5.71 -15.30
C HIS A 404 -3.14 6.26 -14.48
N ASN A 405 -3.13 5.93 -13.20
CA ASN A 405 -4.26 6.11 -12.30
C ASN A 405 -3.83 6.48 -10.89
N TRP A 406 -4.81 6.97 -10.13
CA TRP A 406 -4.72 7.22 -8.71
C TRP A 406 -6.08 6.88 -8.06
N GLY A 407 -6.04 6.47 -6.79
CA GLY A 407 -7.20 6.06 -6.04
C GLY A 407 -7.78 7.19 -5.21
N ARG A 408 -9.10 7.18 -5.01
CA ARG A 408 -9.81 8.11 -4.14
C ARG A 408 -10.83 7.37 -3.30
N VAL A 409 -10.83 7.67 -2.01
CA VAL A 409 -11.84 7.27 -1.04
C VAL A 409 -12.56 8.52 -0.57
N ALA A 410 -13.88 8.55 -0.63
CA ALA A 410 -14.68 9.62 -0.06
C ALA A 410 -15.71 9.04 0.91
N VAL A 411 -15.75 9.56 2.13
CA VAL A 411 -16.79 9.23 3.09
C VAL A 411 -17.82 10.34 3.09
N ASP A 412 -19.07 10.00 2.78
CA ASP A 412 -20.22 10.87 2.88
C ASP A 412 -21.02 10.48 4.13
N TRP A 413 -20.86 11.27 5.20
CA TRP A 413 -21.48 11.00 6.49
C TRP A 413 -23.00 11.19 6.47
N ALA A 414 -23.49 12.11 5.64
CA ALA A 414 -24.92 12.39 5.51
C ALA A 414 -25.63 11.23 4.82
N ARG A 415 -25.02 10.67 3.77
CA ARG A 415 -25.54 9.52 3.04
C ARG A 415 -25.19 8.18 3.70
N ARG A 416 -24.27 8.18 4.67
CA ARG A 416 -23.67 6.97 5.26
C ARG A 416 -23.06 6.07 4.19
N GLU A 417 -22.31 6.67 3.26
CA GLU A 417 -21.72 5.98 2.13
C GLU A 417 -20.20 6.21 2.10
N LEU A 418 -19.48 5.21 1.61
CA LEU A 418 -18.07 5.26 1.29
C LEU A 418 -17.92 5.00 -0.20
N GLU A 419 -17.41 5.99 -0.92
CA GLU A 419 -17.14 5.92 -2.36
C GLU A 419 -15.70 5.51 -2.58
N LEU A 420 -15.51 4.44 -3.35
CA LEU A 420 -14.23 3.90 -3.82
C LEU A 420 -14.09 4.22 -5.29
N GLU A 421 -13.07 4.99 -5.65
CA GLU A 421 -12.85 5.43 -7.03
C GLU A 421 -11.40 5.17 -7.48
N VAL A 422 -11.25 4.84 -8.76
CA VAL A 422 -9.99 4.97 -9.50
C VAL A 422 -10.20 6.07 -10.53
N ARG A 423 -9.25 6.99 -10.62
CA ARG A 423 -9.26 8.10 -11.58
C ARG A 423 -8.03 8.07 -12.46
N ASP A 424 -8.19 8.48 -13.71
CA ASP A 424 -7.10 8.55 -14.68
C ASP A 424 -6.21 9.79 -14.47
N ALA A 425 -5.15 9.92 -15.26
CA ALA A 425 -4.24 11.05 -15.26
C ALA A 425 -4.88 12.43 -15.58
N ARG A 426 -6.13 12.46 -16.06
CA ARG A 426 -6.91 13.69 -16.31
C ARG A 426 -7.90 13.96 -15.17
N GLY A 427 -7.97 13.09 -14.17
CA GLY A 427 -8.93 13.15 -13.07
C GLY A 427 -10.31 12.56 -13.38
N ALA A 428 -10.49 11.97 -14.56
CA ALA A 428 -11.74 11.32 -14.94
C ALA A 428 -11.91 9.98 -14.19
N VAL A 429 -13.13 9.68 -13.77
CA VAL A 429 -13.44 8.43 -13.05
C VAL A 429 -13.36 7.25 -14.03
N ALA A 430 -12.43 6.33 -13.78
CA ALA A 430 -12.26 5.08 -14.53
C ALA A 430 -12.99 3.91 -13.87
N LEU A 431 -13.08 3.91 -12.54
CA LEU A 431 -13.81 2.94 -11.74
C LEU A 431 -14.49 3.67 -10.58
N ARG A 432 -15.74 3.30 -10.28
CA ARG A 432 -16.44 3.77 -9.07
C ARG A 432 -17.27 2.65 -8.46
N HIS A 433 -17.21 2.55 -7.14
CA HIS A 433 -18.07 1.68 -6.35
C HIS A 433 -18.49 2.41 -5.08
N VAL A 434 -19.74 2.23 -4.65
CA VAL A 434 -20.28 2.88 -3.45
C VAL A 434 -20.69 1.80 -2.47
N VAL A 435 -20.19 1.91 -1.24
CA VAL A 435 -20.44 0.98 -0.14
C VAL A 435 -21.20 1.71 0.96
N SER A 436 -22.31 1.14 1.43
CA SER A 436 -22.97 1.66 2.64
C SER A 436 -22.07 1.43 3.85
N LEU A 437 -21.91 2.42 4.73
CA LEU A 437 -21.19 2.28 5.99
C LEU A 437 -21.81 1.22 6.91
N ASP A 438 -23.10 0.92 6.75
CA ASP A 438 -23.79 -0.14 7.49
C ASP A 438 -23.41 -1.53 6.97
N ALA A 439 -23.03 -1.64 5.69
CA ALA A 439 -22.51 -2.88 5.11
C ALA A 439 -21.07 -3.20 5.56
N LEU A 440 -20.39 -2.28 6.26
CA LEU A 440 -19.07 -2.47 6.86
C LEU A 440 -19.15 -2.69 8.38
N ARG A 441 -20.29 -3.19 8.87
CA ARG A 441 -20.52 -3.47 10.29
C ARG A 441 -20.66 -4.96 10.54
N PHE A 442 -20.14 -5.41 11.67
CA PHE A 442 -20.46 -6.74 12.20
C PHE A 442 -21.97 -6.86 12.46
N PRO A 443 -22.62 -7.97 12.06
CA PRO A 443 -24.04 -8.19 12.32
C PRO A 443 -24.38 -8.06 13.81
N ALA A 444 -25.52 -7.45 14.11
CA ALA A 444 -25.98 -7.24 15.50
C ALA A 444 -26.16 -8.57 16.27
N SER A 445 -26.54 -9.66 15.58
CA SER A 445 -26.69 -11.01 16.13
C SER A 445 -25.39 -11.59 16.70
N ALA A 446 -24.23 -11.07 16.27
CA ALA A 446 -22.93 -11.53 16.72
C ALA A 446 -22.42 -10.81 17.99
N ARG A 447 -23.15 -9.80 18.50
CA ARG A 447 -22.78 -9.04 19.73
C ARG A 447 -23.22 -9.72 21.04
N THR A 448 -24.07 -10.75 20.99
CA THR A 448 -24.73 -11.34 22.18
C THR A 448 -23.97 -12.49 22.85
N VAL A 449 -22.84 -12.96 22.30
CA VAL A 449 -22.02 -14.01 22.95
C VAL A 449 -20.96 -13.37 23.84
N GLY A 450 -21.44 -12.66 24.87
CA GLY A 450 -20.63 -12.10 25.94
C GLY A 450 -20.65 -13.00 27.18
N VAL A 451 -19.59 -13.76 27.35
CA VAL A 451 -18.98 -14.17 28.64
C VAL A 451 -19.96 -14.50 29.78
N THR A 452 -20.37 -15.77 29.89
CA THR A 452 -20.72 -16.35 31.20
C THR A 452 -19.40 -16.68 31.90
N VAL A 453 -18.89 -15.76 32.74
CA VAL A 453 -17.89 -16.13 33.74
C VAL A 453 -18.62 -16.98 34.77
N ALA A 454 -18.47 -18.30 34.71
CA ALA A 454 -18.84 -19.15 35.83
C ALA A 454 -17.86 -18.83 36.98
N SER A 455 -18.31 -18.07 37.97
CA SER A 455 -17.62 -17.90 39.23
C SER A 455 -17.57 -19.26 39.95
N HIS A 456 -16.44 -19.95 39.87
CA HIS A 456 -16.15 -21.05 40.79
C HIS A 456 -15.66 -20.47 42.11
N SER A 457 -16.62 -20.24 43.01
CA SER A 457 -16.39 -20.12 44.44
C SER A 457 -17.17 -21.22 45.12
N GLN A 458 -16.50 -22.34 45.45
CA GLN A 458 -16.75 -23.13 46.67
C GLN A 458 -15.76 -24.30 46.73
N LEU A 459 -14.84 -24.20 47.70
CA LEU A 459 -14.09 -25.33 48.24
C LEU A 459 -15.07 -26.34 48.85
N PRO A 460 -14.88 -27.66 48.65
CA PRO A 460 -15.67 -28.65 49.36
C PRO A 460 -15.14 -28.79 50.80
N THR A 461 -16.04 -28.54 51.75
CA THR A 461 -15.89 -28.86 53.16
C THR A 461 -15.82 -30.37 53.37
N ALA A 462 -14.79 -30.84 54.07
CA ALA A 462 -14.70 -32.21 54.55
C ALA A 462 -15.82 -32.48 55.58
N GLY A 463 -16.79 -33.30 55.20
CA GLY A 463 -17.80 -33.86 56.09
C GLY A 463 -17.38 -35.28 56.49
N SER A 464 -17.10 -35.46 57.77
CA SER A 464 -16.85 -36.73 58.43
C SER A 464 -18.14 -37.55 58.54
N GLU A 465 -18.19 -38.72 57.92
CA GLU A 465 -19.11 -39.79 58.32
C GLU A 465 -18.34 -40.82 59.15
N GLY A 466 -18.78 -40.99 60.39
CA GLY A 466 -18.39 -42.12 61.23
C GLY A 466 -19.26 -43.34 60.90
N GLY A 467 -18.65 -44.52 60.94
CA GLY A 467 -19.36 -45.78 60.73
C GLY A 467 -18.46 -46.98 60.93
N SER A 468 -18.56 -47.58 62.10
CA SER A 468 -17.80 -48.71 62.67
C SER A 468 -17.93 -50.06 61.96
N GLY A 469 -16.88 -50.88 62.10
CA GLY A 469 -16.87 -52.35 61.94
C GLY A 469 -15.73 -52.79 61.00
N GLY A 470 -14.78 -53.66 61.33
CA GLY A 470 -14.66 -54.63 62.40
C GLY A 470 -13.95 -55.87 61.82
N ALA A 471 -12.70 -56.09 62.25
CA ALA A 471 -11.95 -57.36 62.35
C ALA A 471 -11.65 -58.26 61.12
N ALA A 472 -10.36 -58.65 61.07
CA ALA A 472 -9.73 -59.89 60.55
C ALA A 472 -9.85 -60.18 59.05
N GLY A 473 -8.87 -60.71 58.32
CA GLY A 473 -7.61 -61.40 58.63
C GLY A 473 -7.29 -62.27 57.41
N GLU A 474 -6.00 -62.38 57.09
CA GLU A 474 -5.36 -63.11 55.97
C GLU A 474 -5.42 -62.50 54.56
#